data_AF-A0A0G0A9B9-F1
#
_entry.id   AF-A0A0G0A9B9-F1
#
_cell.length_a   1.000
_cell.length_b   1.000
_cell.length_c   1.000
_cell.angle_alpha   90.00
_cell.angle_beta   90.00
_cell.angle_gamma   90.00
#
_symmetry.space_group_name_H-M   'P 1'
#
loop_
_entity.id
_entity.type
_entity.pdbx_description
1 polymer ?
#
loop_
_entity_poly.entity_id
_entity_poly.type
_entity_poly.pdbx_seq_one_letter_code
_entity_poly.pdbx_strand_id
1 'polypeptide(L)'
;MKISSILGLNSRGVLYTSKYNSRSAKKIADSKLLTHAVLKRFDVPHPKIYKKFKNPEDVIDYDWNKLPSSFALKPSRGLGGEGIIVVKKKINNYWSTTSRQKITAEDLKLQTLDILEGAYSMGNEPDTAFVQEYVGKHRRFFKLAFRGTPDIRVIVFNKIPVMAMLRLPTRESGGRANLHQGALGLGIDIGSGMTTNAIWHNNPIEKSPDFETKLKGVKVPYWQKILEIAVKAQIASGLGYAGVDVVLHPDKGPMIIELNAQPGLSIQLANMEGLKKRLERVDDMDVIDVGHGVRIAKALFGGRYKGKIKDSPDEVKLIKAVEEIKIKDIDGKKHKVLSKIDTGAWSSAIDKKYAKALGLLKKDRILWFRDKLSSLGKEARPVIPVTIYLSGRKIKTNMTVADRKLLRYDVLIGRIDLQGFLVNPEIDKDKLVKAKWS
;
A
#
# COMPACT_ATOMS: atom_id res chain seq x y z
N MET A 1 7.24 -7.91 18.54
CA MET A 1 8.06 -6.88 17.83
C MET A 1 9.39 -6.76 18.56
N LYS A 2 10.54 -6.77 17.89
CA LYS A 2 11.83 -6.59 18.58
C LYS A 2 12.01 -5.11 18.93
N ILE A 3 12.39 -4.77 20.16
CA ILE A 3 12.57 -3.37 20.60
C ILE A 3 13.53 -2.61 19.67
N SER A 4 14.62 -3.26 19.23
CA SER A 4 15.58 -2.67 18.29
C SER A 4 15.03 -2.31 16.91
N SER A 5 13.83 -2.78 16.56
CA SER A 5 13.14 -2.42 15.32
C SER A 5 12.19 -1.24 15.47
N ILE A 6 11.87 -0.83 16.70
CA ILE A 6 10.90 0.23 16.98
C ILE A 6 11.57 1.58 16.77
N LEU A 7 10.90 2.46 16.03
CA LEU A 7 11.29 3.87 15.95
C LEU A 7 10.66 4.62 17.12
N GLY A 8 11.45 5.36 17.88
CA GLY A 8 10.98 6.29 18.91
C GLY A 8 10.76 7.70 18.35
N LEU A 9 10.01 8.54 19.08
CA LEU A 9 9.69 9.92 18.66
C LEU A 9 10.95 10.78 18.45
N ASN A 10 11.91 10.70 19.37
CA ASN A 10 13.17 11.45 19.29
C ASN A 10 14.01 10.97 18.10
N SER A 11 14.17 9.65 17.94
CA SER A 11 14.88 9.07 16.80
C SER A 11 14.23 9.41 15.47
N ARG A 12 12.89 9.41 15.37
CA ARG A 12 12.17 9.90 14.18
C ARG A 12 12.54 11.34 13.87
N GLY A 13 12.51 12.21 14.89
CA GLY A 13 12.84 13.62 14.75
C GLY A 13 14.24 13.86 14.22
N VAL A 14 15.24 13.25 14.87
CA VAL A 14 16.67 13.48 14.61
C VAL A 14 17.18 12.72 13.38
N LEU A 15 16.78 11.46 13.19
CA LEU A 15 17.36 10.62 12.14
C LEU A 15 16.65 10.78 10.80
N TYR A 16 15.36 11.13 10.80
CA TYR A 16 14.55 11.15 9.58
C TYR A 16 13.97 12.54 9.28
N THR A 17 13.21 13.12 10.20
CA THR A 17 12.53 14.40 9.92
C THR A 17 13.52 15.57 9.77
N SER A 18 14.54 15.72 10.60
CA SER A 18 15.52 16.81 10.46
C SER A 18 16.45 16.58 9.27
N LYS A 19 16.91 15.34 9.09
CA LYS A 19 17.87 14.95 8.05
C LYS A 19 17.30 15.01 6.63
N TYR A 20 16.07 14.53 6.42
CA TYR A 20 15.52 14.34 5.07
C TYR A 20 14.43 15.34 4.67
N ASN A 21 13.95 16.18 5.59
CA ASN A 21 12.94 17.20 5.27
C ASN A 21 13.53 18.60 5.47
N SER A 22 13.69 19.33 4.37
CA SER A 22 14.09 20.73 4.39
C SER A 22 13.03 21.61 5.08
N ARG A 23 13.41 22.82 5.48
CA ARG A 23 12.48 23.80 6.07
C ARG A 23 11.34 24.16 5.10
N SER A 24 11.64 24.29 3.81
CA SER A 24 10.64 24.60 2.78
C SER A 24 9.64 23.45 2.60
N ALA A 25 10.10 22.19 2.58
CA ALA A 25 9.23 21.03 2.48
C ALA A 25 8.30 20.89 3.70
N LYS A 26 8.81 21.15 4.92
CA LYS A 26 7.99 21.19 6.15
C LYS A 26 6.90 22.25 6.06
N LYS A 27 7.25 23.47 5.65
CA LYS A 27 6.28 24.57 5.47
C LYS A 27 5.15 24.22 4.49
N ILE A 28 5.44 23.44 3.44
CA ILE A 28 4.42 22.94 2.50
C ILE A 28 3.44 22.01 3.23
N ALA A 29 3.95 21.07 4.03
CA ALA A 29 3.12 20.12 4.78
C ALA A 29 2.28 20.80 5.87
N ASP A 30 2.82 21.83 6.53
CA ASP A 30 2.15 22.56 7.61
C ASP A 30 0.96 23.41 7.12
N SER A 31 0.87 23.69 5.81
CA SER A 31 -0.23 24.43 5.21
C SER A 31 -1.01 23.57 4.23
N LYS A 32 -2.29 23.33 4.54
CA LYS A 32 -3.21 22.62 3.64
C LYS A 32 -3.37 23.33 2.29
N LEU A 33 -3.24 24.66 2.24
CA LEU A 33 -3.27 25.45 1.01
C LEU A 33 -2.00 25.31 0.16
N LEU A 34 -0.82 25.29 0.79
CA LEU A 34 0.45 25.05 0.08
C LEU A 34 0.53 23.61 -0.42
N THR A 35 0.14 22.65 0.41
CA THR A 35 -0.02 21.25 0.02
C THR A 35 -0.94 21.14 -1.20
N HIS A 36 -2.11 21.78 -1.19
CA HIS A 36 -3.02 21.79 -2.34
C HIS A 36 -2.37 22.35 -3.61
N ALA A 37 -1.67 23.49 -3.53
CA ALA A 37 -1.03 24.11 -4.67
C ALA A 37 0.04 23.20 -5.30
N VAL A 38 0.83 22.54 -4.46
CA VAL A 38 1.87 21.61 -4.89
C VAL A 38 1.27 20.35 -5.50
N LEU A 39 0.28 19.73 -4.87
CA LEU A 39 -0.39 18.54 -5.40
C LEU A 39 -1.05 18.83 -6.77
N LYS A 40 -1.65 20.02 -6.94
CA LYS A 40 -2.22 20.47 -8.21
C LYS A 40 -1.17 20.59 -9.31
N ARG A 41 0.00 21.16 -9.02
CA ARG A 41 1.10 21.31 -9.98
C ARG A 41 1.61 19.96 -10.51
N PHE A 42 1.56 18.91 -9.69
CA PHE A 42 2.04 17.57 -10.04
C PHE A 42 0.91 16.60 -10.44
N ASP A 43 -0.30 17.11 -10.71
CA ASP A 43 -1.47 16.30 -11.08
C ASP A 43 -1.75 15.14 -10.10
N VAL A 44 -1.57 15.39 -8.81
CA VAL A 44 -1.89 14.42 -7.76
C VAL A 44 -3.34 14.63 -7.35
N PRO A 45 -4.23 13.61 -7.39
CA PRO A 45 -5.63 13.76 -7.02
C PRO A 45 -5.81 14.27 -5.59
N HIS A 46 -6.56 15.36 -5.43
CA HIS A 46 -6.86 16.00 -4.15
C HIS A 46 -8.23 16.71 -4.24
N PRO A 47 -8.91 16.99 -3.11
CA PRO A 47 -10.23 17.61 -3.16
C PRO A 47 -10.17 19.09 -3.58
N LYS A 48 -11.11 19.51 -4.41
CA LYS A 48 -11.15 20.88 -4.99
C LYS A 48 -11.37 21.93 -3.91
N ILE A 49 -10.62 23.03 -3.96
CA ILE A 49 -10.91 24.22 -3.14
C ILE A 49 -11.89 25.12 -3.90
N TYR A 50 -12.97 25.52 -3.22
CA TYR A 50 -14.01 26.38 -3.78
C TYR A 50 -13.75 27.86 -3.49
N LYS A 51 -13.38 28.21 -2.25
CA LYS A 51 -13.10 29.60 -1.84
C LYS A 51 -12.03 29.61 -0.75
N LYS A 52 -11.22 30.66 -0.74
CA LYS A 52 -10.25 30.99 0.31
C LYS A 52 -10.63 32.35 0.87
N PHE A 53 -10.47 32.52 2.17
CA PHE A 53 -10.69 33.75 2.91
C PHE A 53 -9.40 34.07 3.64
N LYS A 54 -8.81 35.22 3.33
CA LYS A 54 -7.55 35.67 3.91
C LYS A 54 -7.76 36.81 4.91
N ASN A 55 -8.76 37.65 4.66
CA ASN A 55 -9.06 38.82 5.48
C ASN A 55 -10.57 38.89 5.79
N PRO A 56 -11.00 39.63 6.81
CA PRO A 56 -12.41 39.77 7.18
C PRO A 56 -13.31 40.26 6.03
N GLU A 57 -12.82 41.13 5.16
CA GLU A 57 -13.58 41.63 4.01
C GLU A 57 -13.97 40.49 3.05
N ASP A 58 -13.08 39.50 2.85
CA ASP A 58 -13.39 38.31 2.05
C ASP A 58 -14.62 37.55 2.58
N VAL A 59 -14.85 37.61 3.89
CA VAL A 59 -15.93 36.90 4.60
C VAL A 59 -17.25 37.65 4.46
N ILE A 60 -17.20 38.98 4.64
CA ILE A 60 -18.35 39.88 4.61
C ILE A 60 -18.91 39.99 3.19
N ASP A 61 -18.04 40.16 2.19
CA ASP A 61 -18.43 40.38 0.79
C ASP A 61 -18.84 39.09 0.06
N TYR A 62 -18.59 37.92 0.66
CA TYR A 62 -18.87 36.65 0.03
C TYR A 62 -20.36 36.27 0.14
N ASP A 63 -20.96 35.94 -0.99
CA ASP A 63 -22.30 35.35 -1.02
C ASP A 63 -22.25 33.86 -0.63
N TRP A 64 -22.45 33.59 0.66
CA TRP A 64 -22.47 32.25 1.25
C TRP A 64 -23.55 31.33 0.66
N ASN A 65 -24.60 31.87 0.04
CA ASN A 65 -25.65 31.05 -0.56
C ASN A 65 -25.19 30.30 -1.82
N LYS A 66 -24.11 30.77 -2.47
CA LYS A 66 -23.48 30.12 -3.63
C LYS A 66 -22.68 28.87 -3.26
N LEU A 67 -22.46 28.60 -1.97
CA LEU A 67 -21.80 27.37 -1.56
C LEU A 67 -22.59 26.13 -2.00
N PRO A 68 -21.89 25.05 -2.40
CA PRO A 68 -22.55 23.82 -2.81
C PRO A 68 -23.32 23.17 -1.65
N SER A 69 -24.12 22.15 -1.98
CA SER A 69 -24.90 21.42 -0.98
C SER A 69 -24.04 20.74 0.08
N SER A 70 -22.79 20.39 -0.24
CA SER A 70 -21.84 19.72 0.65
C SER A 70 -20.43 20.27 0.47
N PHE A 71 -19.75 20.53 1.58
CA PHE A 71 -18.39 21.07 1.62
C PHE A 71 -17.78 20.89 3.01
N ALA A 72 -16.48 21.18 3.13
CA ALA A 72 -15.81 21.35 4.42
C ALA A 72 -15.20 22.75 4.50
N LEU A 73 -15.54 23.50 5.55
CA LEU A 73 -14.85 24.74 5.94
C LEU A 73 -13.76 24.36 6.93
N LYS A 74 -12.54 24.86 6.72
CA LYS A 74 -11.40 24.53 7.59
C LYS A 74 -10.30 25.60 7.62
N PRO A 75 -9.53 25.67 8.71
CA PRO A 75 -8.26 26.39 8.77
C PRO A 75 -7.20 25.74 7.88
N SER A 76 -6.24 26.54 7.38
CA SER A 76 -5.10 26.04 6.61
C SER A 76 -4.05 25.39 7.49
N ARG A 77 -3.84 25.88 8.71
CA ARG A 77 -2.80 25.45 9.66
C ARG A 77 -3.36 24.85 10.94
N GLY A 78 -4.67 24.60 11.00
CA GLY A 78 -5.32 24.11 12.21
C GLY A 78 -4.85 22.73 12.66
N LEU A 79 -4.88 22.52 13.99
CA LEU A 79 -4.44 21.31 14.67
C LEU A 79 -5.61 20.38 15.03
N GLY A 80 -5.34 19.08 15.17
CA GLY A 80 -6.27 18.13 15.83
C GLY A 80 -7.65 17.92 15.17
N GLY A 81 -7.92 18.58 14.05
CA GLY A 81 -9.24 18.63 13.43
C GLY A 81 -10.17 19.72 14.02
N GLU A 82 -9.62 20.68 14.76
CA GLU A 82 -10.34 21.84 15.30
C GLU A 82 -10.61 22.89 14.22
N GLY A 83 -11.67 23.70 14.42
CA GLY A 83 -12.13 24.68 13.43
C GLY A 83 -12.69 24.08 12.13
N ILE A 84 -12.89 22.77 12.07
CA ILE A 84 -13.43 22.11 10.86
C ILE A 84 -14.95 21.93 10.98
N ILE A 85 -15.69 22.58 10.09
CA ILE A 85 -17.12 22.33 9.86
C ILE A 85 -17.28 21.50 8.59
N VAL A 86 -17.89 20.31 8.73
CA VAL A 86 -18.20 19.44 7.60
C VAL A 86 -19.70 19.42 7.33
N VAL A 87 -20.08 20.01 6.20
CA VAL A 87 -21.45 20.14 5.73
C VAL A 87 -21.79 19.01 4.75
N LYS A 88 -22.89 18.31 5.00
CA LYS A 88 -23.32 17.16 4.18
C LYS A 88 -24.46 17.49 3.22
N LYS A 89 -25.37 18.38 3.60
CA LYS A 89 -26.50 18.78 2.76
C LYS A 89 -26.95 20.20 3.08
N LYS A 90 -27.44 20.90 2.06
CA LYS A 90 -28.20 22.16 2.19
C LYS A 90 -29.70 21.82 2.29
N ILE A 91 -30.41 22.50 3.19
CA ILE A 91 -31.86 22.39 3.40
C ILE A 91 -32.40 23.82 3.44
N ASN A 92 -33.10 24.23 2.39
CA ASN A 92 -33.60 25.61 2.23
C ASN A 92 -32.47 26.63 2.51
N ASN A 93 -32.61 27.42 3.58
CA ASN A 93 -31.70 28.52 3.96
C ASN A 93 -30.63 28.11 5.00
N TYR A 94 -30.46 26.81 5.27
CA TYR A 94 -29.43 26.34 6.20
C TYR A 94 -28.75 25.07 5.69
N TRP A 95 -27.67 24.66 6.36
CA TRP A 95 -26.93 23.45 6.10
C TRP A 95 -27.01 22.49 7.29
N SER A 96 -26.86 21.21 7.01
CA SER A 96 -26.79 20.16 8.03
C SER A 96 -25.41 19.50 8.01
N THR A 97 -24.79 19.45 9.19
CA THR A 97 -23.46 18.84 9.39
C THR A 97 -23.52 17.31 9.40
N THR A 98 -22.35 16.67 9.46
CA THR A 98 -22.24 15.21 9.69
C THR A 98 -22.82 14.76 11.03
N SER A 99 -22.88 15.65 12.03
CA SER A 99 -23.52 15.43 13.33
C SER A 99 -25.03 15.74 13.34
N ARG A 100 -25.61 16.15 12.20
CA ARG A 100 -27.00 16.61 12.04
C ARG A 100 -27.32 17.96 12.72
N GLN A 101 -26.29 18.72 13.10
CA GLN A 101 -26.50 20.09 13.57
C GLN A 101 -26.89 21.01 12.41
N LYS A 102 -27.75 21.97 12.70
CA LYS A 102 -28.13 23.05 11.78
C LYS A 102 -27.06 24.14 11.83
N ILE A 103 -26.60 24.57 10.66
CA ILE A 103 -25.60 25.63 10.46
C ILE A 103 -26.16 26.62 9.45
N THR A 104 -26.15 27.91 9.78
CA THR A 104 -26.59 29.01 8.91
C THR A 104 -25.39 29.67 8.22
N ALA A 105 -25.65 30.63 7.33
CA ALA A 105 -24.58 31.42 6.73
C ALA A 105 -23.82 32.26 7.78
N GLU A 106 -24.52 32.82 8.77
CA GLU A 106 -23.90 33.62 9.84
C GLU A 106 -22.99 32.77 10.73
N ASP A 107 -23.39 31.52 11.04
CA ASP A 107 -22.52 30.59 11.77
C ASP A 107 -21.21 30.29 11.01
N LEU A 108 -21.30 30.16 9.68
CA LEU A 108 -20.12 29.95 8.84
C LEU A 108 -19.22 31.18 8.77
N LYS A 109 -19.81 32.38 8.72
CA LYS A 109 -19.06 33.65 8.78
C LYS A 109 -18.30 33.76 10.09
N LEU A 110 -18.98 33.57 11.21
CA LEU A 110 -18.37 33.62 12.55
C LEU A 110 -17.21 32.63 12.65
N GLN A 111 -17.45 31.37 12.31
CA GLN A 111 -16.41 30.34 12.28
C GLN A 111 -15.20 30.71 11.41
N THR A 112 -15.46 31.40 10.29
CA THR A 112 -14.40 31.84 9.36
C THR A 112 -13.59 32.98 9.96
N LEU A 113 -14.23 33.95 10.62
CA LEU A 113 -13.55 35.03 11.33
C LEU A 113 -12.70 34.49 12.49
N ASP A 114 -13.22 33.55 13.29
CA ASP A 114 -12.46 32.89 14.36
C ASP A 114 -11.18 32.20 13.82
N ILE A 115 -11.27 31.58 12.63
CA ILE A 115 -10.11 31.00 11.96
C ILE A 115 -9.10 32.09 11.57
N LEU A 116 -9.56 33.21 11.02
CA LEU A 116 -8.68 34.31 10.60
C LEU A 116 -7.95 34.94 11.79
N GLU A 117 -8.62 35.05 12.94
CA GLU A 117 -8.02 35.53 14.20
C GLU A 117 -7.07 34.52 14.84
N GLY A 118 -7.04 33.28 14.35
CA GLY A 118 -6.09 32.25 14.79
C GLY A 118 -6.61 31.31 15.86
N ALA A 119 -7.91 31.30 16.19
CA ALA A 119 -8.49 30.52 17.28
C ALA A 119 -8.20 29.01 17.24
N TYR A 120 -7.83 28.47 16.07
CA TYR A 120 -7.55 27.04 15.86
C TYR A 120 -6.12 26.73 15.42
N SER A 121 -5.27 27.76 15.37
CA SER A 121 -3.88 27.67 14.92
C SER A 121 -2.92 27.49 16.08
N MET A 122 -1.75 26.89 15.81
CA MET A 122 -0.65 26.87 16.78
C MET A 122 -0.33 28.29 17.26
N GLY A 123 -0.38 28.52 18.57
CA GLY A 123 0.00 29.80 19.17
C GLY A 123 -1.01 30.94 18.96
N ASN A 124 -2.25 30.64 18.55
CA ASN A 124 -3.27 31.64 18.20
C ASN A 124 -2.83 32.61 17.09
N GLU A 125 -1.99 32.13 16.18
CA GLU A 125 -1.51 32.91 15.05
C GLU A 125 -2.59 33.03 13.96
N PRO A 126 -2.74 34.21 13.32
CA PRO A 126 -3.66 34.40 12.21
C PRO A 126 -3.49 33.35 11.10
N ASP A 127 -4.60 32.86 10.55
CA ASP A 127 -4.61 31.82 9.52
C ASP A 127 -5.50 32.18 8.33
N THR A 128 -5.55 31.29 7.34
CA THR A 128 -6.44 31.39 6.18
C THR A 128 -7.50 30.33 6.28
N ALA A 129 -8.76 30.74 6.27
CA ALA A 129 -9.89 29.83 6.16
C ALA A 129 -10.15 29.47 4.69
N PHE A 130 -10.65 28.26 4.43
CA PHE A 130 -11.04 27.88 3.08
C PHE A 130 -12.14 26.83 3.06
N VAL A 131 -12.92 26.86 1.99
CA VAL A 131 -14.00 25.93 1.71
C VAL A 131 -13.53 24.94 0.65
N GLN A 132 -13.60 23.65 0.97
CA GLN A 132 -13.16 22.55 0.14
C GLN A 132 -14.31 21.59 -0.17
N GLU A 133 -14.20 20.87 -1.28
CA GLU A 133 -14.99 19.71 -1.62
C GLU A 133 -15.12 18.72 -0.45
N TYR A 134 -16.37 18.36 -0.14
CA TYR A 134 -16.68 17.30 0.81
C TYR A 134 -16.34 15.93 0.20
N VAL A 135 -15.50 15.16 0.88
CA VAL A 135 -15.20 13.79 0.47
C VAL A 135 -16.08 12.82 1.24
N GLY A 136 -17.02 12.19 0.54
CA GLY A 136 -17.89 11.16 1.09
C GLY A 136 -17.17 9.86 1.44
N LYS A 137 -17.84 9.00 2.19
CA LYS A 137 -17.34 7.66 2.55
C LYS A 137 -17.50 6.69 1.37
N HIS A 138 -16.43 6.00 0.96
CA HIS A 138 -16.53 4.93 -0.04
C HIS A 138 -17.33 3.72 0.47
N ARG A 139 -18.14 3.10 -0.39
CA ARG A 139 -19.09 2.01 -0.07
C ARG A 139 -18.45 0.83 0.68
N ARG A 140 -17.16 0.54 0.39
CA ARG A 140 -16.39 -0.53 1.04
C ARG A 140 -16.33 -0.39 2.57
N PHE A 141 -16.43 0.82 3.10
CA PHE A 141 -16.29 1.12 4.52
C PHE A 141 -17.61 1.41 5.25
N PHE A 142 -18.76 1.26 4.57
CA PHE A 142 -20.07 1.54 5.18
C PHE A 142 -20.34 0.73 6.44
N LYS A 143 -19.92 -0.54 6.46
CA LYS A 143 -20.08 -1.46 7.60
C LYS A 143 -18.91 -1.42 8.60
N LEU A 144 -17.94 -0.54 8.41
CA LEU A 144 -16.70 -0.52 9.21
C LEU A 144 -16.45 0.79 9.97
N ALA A 145 -17.07 1.89 9.53
CA ALA A 145 -16.81 3.21 10.08
C ALA A 145 -18.10 3.89 10.53
N PHE A 146 -18.09 4.42 11.75
CA PHE A 146 -19.19 5.20 12.31
C PHE A 146 -19.13 6.63 11.80
N ARG A 147 -20.10 7.00 10.95
CA ARG A 147 -20.11 8.31 10.27
C ARG A 147 -18.73 8.59 9.61
N GLY A 148 -18.45 9.85 9.27
CA GLY A 148 -17.13 10.27 8.79
C GLY A 148 -16.62 9.58 7.52
N THR A 149 -15.40 9.95 7.14
CA THR A 149 -14.66 9.35 6.03
C THR A 149 -13.39 8.72 6.60
N PRO A 150 -13.21 7.39 6.46
CA PRO A 150 -11.96 6.73 6.80
C PRO A 150 -10.80 7.31 6.02
N ASP A 151 -9.65 7.33 6.64
CA ASP A 151 -8.40 7.71 5.99
C ASP A 151 -7.42 6.53 5.95
N ILE A 152 -6.49 6.60 5.03
CA ILE A 152 -5.44 5.62 4.82
C ILE A 152 -4.12 6.40 4.93
N ARG A 153 -3.42 6.20 6.04
CA ARG A 153 -2.08 6.77 6.23
C ARG A 153 -1.06 5.85 5.60
N VAL A 154 -0.23 6.39 4.73
CA VAL A 154 0.94 5.72 4.15
C VAL A 154 2.18 6.49 4.56
N ILE A 155 3.10 5.85 5.28
CA ILE A 155 4.44 6.40 5.49
C ILE A 155 5.27 6.08 4.25
N VAL A 156 5.83 7.13 3.65
CA VAL A 156 6.72 7.06 2.51
C VAL A 156 8.08 7.61 2.93
N PHE A 157 9.13 6.87 2.63
CA PHE A 157 10.52 7.27 2.87
C PHE A 157 11.33 6.91 1.64
N ASN A 158 12.20 7.83 1.19
CA ASN A 158 13.00 7.64 -0.01
C ASN A 158 12.17 7.13 -1.21
N LYS A 159 11.01 7.76 -1.49
CA LYS A 159 10.08 7.39 -2.58
C LYS A 159 9.51 5.97 -2.49
N ILE A 160 9.64 5.30 -1.34
CA ILE A 160 9.16 3.92 -1.11
C ILE A 160 8.10 3.93 0.01
N PRO A 161 6.89 3.42 -0.24
CA PRO A 161 5.90 3.20 0.81
C PRO A 161 6.37 2.13 1.80
N VAL A 162 6.70 2.52 3.04
CA VAL A 162 7.30 1.62 4.02
C VAL A 162 6.29 0.99 4.97
N MET A 163 5.19 1.67 5.27
CA MET A 163 4.18 1.19 6.22
C MET A 163 2.85 1.92 5.99
N ALA A 164 1.72 1.24 6.19
CA ALA A 164 0.41 1.85 6.04
C ALA A 164 -0.58 1.39 7.13
N MET A 165 -1.58 2.22 7.40
CA MET A 165 -2.74 1.86 8.21
C MET A 165 -4.01 2.53 7.70
N LEU A 166 -5.14 1.87 7.90
CA LEU A 166 -6.48 2.43 7.75
C LEU A 166 -6.91 2.98 9.12
N ARG A 167 -7.31 4.24 9.21
CA ARG A 167 -7.97 4.76 10.42
C ARG A 167 -9.47 4.78 10.23
N LEU A 168 -10.18 4.11 11.13
CA LEU A 168 -11.64 3.99 11.09
C LEU A 168 -12.28 4.89 12.16
N PRO A 169 -13.12 5.84 11.75
CA PRO A 169 -13.96 6.59 12.68
C PRO A 169 -14.86 5.70 13.52
N THR A 170 -14.96 6.04 14.81
CA THR A 170 -15.81 5.41 15.83
C THR A 170 -16.84 6.39 16.39
N ARG A 171 -17.80 5.88 17.17
CA ARG A 171 -18.72 6.71 17.97
C ARG A 171 -17.97 7.63 18.92
N GLU A 172 -16.98 7.10 19.62
CA GLU A 172 -16.12 7.85 20.55
C GLU A 172 -15.42 9.03 19.85
N SER A 173 -14.88 8.80 18.65
CA SER A 173 -14.23 9.86 17.86
C SER A 173 -15.18 10.88 17.23
N GLY A 174 -16.48 10.80 17.50
CA GLY A 174 -17.49 11.66 16.88
C GLY A 174 -17.55 11.51 15.35
N GLY A 175 -17.05 10.40 14.80
CA GLY A 175 -16.93 10.20 13.37
C GLY A 175 -15.67 10.82 12.73
N ARG A 176 -14.59 11.04 13.49
CA ARG A 176 -13.29 11.52 12.98
C ARG A 176 -12.27 10.38 12.91
N ALA A 177 -11.39 10.41 11.91
CA ALA A 177 -10.32 9.42 11.76
C ALA A 177 -9.05 9.79 12.57
N ASN A 178 -9.24 10.21 13.83
CA ASN A 178 -8.16 10.59 14.73
C ASN A 178 -7.99 9.56 15.85
N LEU A 179 -6.85 8.86 15.89
CA LEU A 179 -6.57 7.82 16.88
C LEU A 179 -6.60 8.34 18.32
N HIS A 180 -6.19 9.59 18.55
CA HIS A 180 -6.22 10.21 19.88
C HIS A 180 -7.63 10.52 20.37
N GLN A 181 -8.58 10.66 19.44
CA GLN A 181 -10.00 10.85 19.74
C GLN A 181 -10.75 9.49 19.78
N GLY A 182 -10.05 8.35 19.81
CA GLY A 182 -10.69 7.04 19.90
C GLY A 182 -11.03 6.38 18.55
N ALA A 183 -10.48 6.86 17.42
CA ALA A 183 -10.57 6.12 16.16
C ALA A 183 -9.74 4.83 16.21
N LEU A 184 -10.11 3.83 15.40
CA LEU A 184 -9.36 2.57 15.29
C LEU A 184 -8.19 2.72 14.32
N GLY A 185 -7.07 2.06 14.59
CA GLY A 185 -5.95 1.94 13.66
C GLY A 185 -5.79 0.52 13.18
N LEU A 186 -5.90 0.27 11.87
CA LEU A 186 -5.75 -1.06 11.28
C LEU A 186 -4.50 -1.09 10.41
N GLY A 187 -3.50 -1.90 10.76
CA GLY A 187 -2.31 -2.05 9.92
C GLY A 187 -2.67 -2.62 8.55
N ILE A 188 -1.94 -2.24 7.51
CA ILE A 188 -2.16 -2.72 6.13
C ILE A 188 -0.89 -3.39 5.61
N ASP A 189 -1.02 -4.60 5.09
CA ASP A 189 0.05 -5.26 4.35
C ASP A 189 0.30 -4.54 3.03
N ILE A 190 1.55 -4.10 2.79
CA ILE A 190 1.91 -3.27 1.64
C ILE A 190 1.75 -4.03 0.31
N GLY A 191 2.01 -5.34 0.30
CA GLY A 191 1.87 -6.18 -0.89
C GLY A 191 0.42 -6.32 -1.34
N SER A 192 -0.42 -6.73 -0.41
CA SER A 192 -1.80 -7.14 -0.67
C SER A 192 -2.84 -6.03 -0.46
N GLY A 193 -2.55 -4.97 0.29
CA GLY A 193 -3.56 -3.97 0.67
C GLY A 193 -4.65 -4.50 1.59
N MET A 194 -4.38 -5.59 2.29
CA MET A 194 -5.30 -6.19 3.27
C MET A 194 -4.94 -5.74 4.67
N THR A 195 -5.96 -5.46 5.49
CA THR A 195 -5.74 -5.16 6.90
C THR A 195 -5.20 -6.37 7.66
N THR A 196 -4.28 -6.14 8.58
CA THR A 196 -3.54 -7.19 9.30
C THR A 196 -3.94 -7.29 10.76
N ASN A 197 -3.53 -6.33 11.59
CA ASN A 197 -3.91 -6.21 12.99
C ASN A 197 -4.68 -4.90 13.19
N ALA A 198 -5.37 -4.78 14.31
CA ALA A 198 -6.11 -3.58 14.66
C ALA A 198 -5.78 -3.17 16.09
N ILE A 199 -5.80 -1.86 16.33
CA ILE A 199 -5.62 -1.24 17.63
C ILE A 199 -6.74 -0.25 17.92
N TRP A 200 -7.05 -0.10 19.20
CA TRP A 200 -7.89 0.95 19.76
C TRP A 200 -7.26 1.42 21.06
N HIS A 201 -7.08 2.71 21.25
CA HIS A 201 -6.31 3.26 22.39
C HIS A 201 -4.92 2.61 22.53
N ASN A 202 -4.26 2.35 21.38
CA ASN A 202 -2.98 1.62 21.28
C ASN A 202 -3.00 0.15 21.76
N ASN A 203 -4.16 -0.38 22.17
CA ASN A 203 -4.33 -1.78 22.57
C ASN A 203 -4.82 -2.64 21.40
N PRO A 204 -4.29 -3.86 21.20
CA PRO A 204 -4.76 -4.76 20.15
C PRO A 204 -6.23 -5.14 20.32
N ILE A 205 -6.97 -5.17 19.21
CA ILE A 205 -8.37 -5.61 19.14
C ILE A 205 -8.61 -6.49 17.91
N GLU A 206 -9.62 -7.36 17.96
CA GLU A 206 -9.98 -8.22 16.82
C GLU A 206 -11.24 -7.76 16.08
N LYS A 207 -12.20 -7.21 16.82
CA LYS A 207 -13.50 -6.72 16.33
C LYS A 207 -13.66 -5.24 16.67
N SER A 208 -14.46 -4.52 15.89
CA SER A 208 -14.76 -3.12 16.20
C SER A 208 -15.64 -3.00 17.46
N PRO A 209 -15.44 -1.98 18.29
CA PRO A 209 -16.33 -1.68 19.42
C PRO A 209 -17.71 -1.20 18.98
N ASP A 210 -17.82 -0.60 17.78
CA ASP A 210 -19.08 -0.08 17.24
C ASP A 210 -19.80 -1.07 16.32
N PHE A 211 -19.06 -2.02 15.74
CA PHE A 211 -19.54 -2.97 14.77
C PHE A 211 -18.99 -4.36 15.10
N GLU A 212 -19.84 -5.39 15.14
CA GLU A 212 -19.40 -6.79 15.33
C GLU A 212 -18.60 -7.38 14.14
N THR A 213 -18.08 -6.53 13.26
CA THR A 213 -17.26 -6.89 12.11
C THR A 213 -15.81 -7.17 12.50
N LYS A 214 -15.26 -8.24 11.91
CA LYS A 214 -13.84 -8.56 11.98
C LYS A 214 -13.01 -7.50 11.23
N LEU A 215 -11.95 -7.01 11.88
CA LEU A 215 -11.11 -5.93 11.33
C LEU A 215 -9.96 -6.41 10.47
N LYS A 216 -9.58 -7.69 10.60
CA LYS A 216 -8.51 -8.34 9.84
C LYS A 216 -9.01 -8.86 8.48
N GLY A 217 -8.22 -8.67 7.43
CA GLY A 217 -8.51 -9.15 6.08
C GLY A 217 -9.45 -8.28 5.26
N VAL A 218 -9.69 -7.04 5.68
CA VAL A 218 -10.41 -6.04 4.90
C VAL A 218 -9.50 -5.56 3.76
N LYS A 219 -9.85 -5.90 2.52
CA LYS A 219 -9.18 -5.38 1.33
C LYS A 219 -9.50 -3.89 1.12
N VAL A 220 -8.46 -3.07 1.06
CA VAL A 220 -8.54 -1.66 0.68
C VAL A 220 -8.63 -1.54 -0.86
N PRO A 221 -9.68 -0.89 -1.41
CA PRO A 221 -9.82 -0.68 -2.85
C PRO A 221 -8.71 0.23 -3.41
N TYR A 222 -8.40 0.09 -4.70
CA TYR A 222 -7.43 0.94 -5.41
C TYR A 222 -6.01 0.95 -4.80
N TRP A 223 -5.61 -0.16 -4.15
CA TRP A 223 -4.37 -0.19 -3.36
C TRP A 223 -3.11 0.21 -4.15
N GLN A 224 -2.95 -0.29 -5.37
CA GLN A 224 -1.84 0.09 -6.25
C GLN A 224 -1.81 1.61 -6.48
N LYS A 225 -2.95 2.19 -6.86
CA LYS A 225 -3.10 3.63 -7.11
C LYS A 225 -2.85 4.45 -5.85
N ILE A 226 -3.29 3.99 -4.67
CA ILE A 226 -3.00 4.65 -3.38
C ILE A 226 -1.49 4.77 -3.15
N LEU A 227 -0.75 3.67 -3.34
CA LEU A 227 0.71 3.68 -3.17
C LEU A 227 1.38 4.63 -4.16
N GLU A 228 0.95 4.61 -5.43
CA GLU A 228 1.48 5.50 -6.46
C GLU A 228 1.24 6.97 -6.16
N ILE A 229 0.02 7.38 -5.79
CA ILE A 229 -0.26 8.78 -5.45
C ILE A 229 0.44 9.21 -4.18
N ALA A 230 0.68 8.29 -3.23
CA ALA A 230 1.45 8.61 -2.02
C ALA A 230 2.91 8.93 -2.34
N VAL A 231 3.54 8.15 -3.22
CA VAL A 231 4.90 8.43 -3.70
C VAL A 231 4.95 9.73 -4.51
N LYS A 232 3.98 9.95 -5.41
CA LYS A 232 3.89 11.22 -6.16
C LYS A 232 3.72 12.42 -5.23
N ALA A 233 2.91 12.31 -4.18
CA ALA A 233 2.70 13.38 -3.22
C ALA A 233 3.98 13.69 -2.42
N GLN A 234 4.75 12.66 -2.07
CA GLN A 234 6.07 12.84 -1.46
C GLN A 234 7.01 13.62 -2.39
N ILE A 235 7.14 13.18 -3.65
CA ILE A 235 7.98 13.84 -4.65
C ILE A 235 7.54 15.29 -4.84
N ALA A 236 6.24 15.53 -4.97
CA ALA A 236 5.67 16.86 -5.19
C ALA A 236 6.02 17.84 -4.05
N SER A 237 5.90 17.37 -2.80
CA SER A 237 6.17 18.17 -1.59
C SER A 237 7.66 18.37 -1.27
N GLY A 238 8.53 17.54 -1.82
CA GLY A 238 9.97 17.55 -1.51
C GLY A 238 10.31 16.99 -0.12
N LEU A 239 9.37 16.33 0.55
CA LEU A 239 9.63 15.64 1.82
C LEU A 239 10.41 14.34 1.56
N GLY A 240 11.57 14.12 2.17
CA GLY A 240 12.25 12.83 2.10
C GLY A 240 11.66 11.75 3.03
N TYR A 241 10.96 12.17 4.10
CA TYR A 241 10.17 11.32 5.01
C TYR A 241 8.78 11.93 5.23
N ALA A 242 7.71 11.24 4.85
CA ALA A 242 6.36 11.78 4.88
C ALA A 242 5.32 10.78 5.38
N GLY A 243 4.34 11.26 6.14
CA GLY A 243 3.04 10.62 6.28
C GLY A 243 2.08 11.21 5.26
N VAL A 244 1.53 10.36 4.39
CA VAL A 244 0.58 10.76 3.36
C VAL A 244 -0.79 10.22 3.73
N ASP A 245 -1.75 11.11 3.92
CA ASP A 245 -3.11 10.74 4.31
C ASP A 245 -4.02 10.75 3.07
N VAL A 246 -4.58 9.58 2.78
CA VAL A 246 -5.38 9.32 1.59
C VAL A 246 -6.81 9.00 1.99
N VAL A 247 -7.78 9.60 1.32
CA VAL A 247 -9.21 9.27 1.45
C VAL A 247 -9.71 8.63 0.16
N LEU A 248 -10.71 7.75 0.27
CA LEU A 248 -11.36 7.16 -0.89
C LEU A 248 -12.68 7.87 -1.16
N HIS A 249 -12.70 8.68 -2.21
CA HIS A 249 -13.93 9.25 -2.73
C HIS A 249 -14.80 8.14 -3.36
N PRO A 250 -16.14 8.15 -3.19
CA PRO A 250 -17.03 7.14 -3.78
C PRO A 250 -16.88 6.99 -5.30
N ASP A 251 -16.86 8.11 -6.03
CA ASP A 251 -16.84 8.10 -7.50
C ASP A 251 -15.44 8.35 -8.10
N LYS A 252 -14.69 9.32 -7.55
CA LYS A 252 -13.38 9.73 -8.07
C LYS A 252 -12.19 8.86 -7.63
N GLY A 253 -12.40 7.97 -6.65
CA GLY A 253 -11.35 7.09 -6.11
C GLY A 253 -10.40 7.79 -5.13
N PRO A 254 -9.12 7.35 -5.04
CA PRO A 254 -8.19 7.82 -4.01
C PRO A 254 -7.75 9.27 -4.22
N MET A 255 -7.74 10.06 -3.14
CA MET A 255 -7.30 11.45 -3.10
C MET A 255 -6.44 11.73 -1.88
N ILE A 256 -5.43 12.58 -2.03
CA ILE A 256 -4.62 13.07 -0.91
C ILE A 256 -5.38 14.18 -0.18
N ILE A 257 -5.54 14.05 1.13
CA ILE A 257 -6.19 15.08 1.96
C ILE A 257 -5.17 15.90 2.77
N GLU A 258 -4.08 15.28 3.21
CA GLU A 258 -3.07 15.90 4.07
C GLU A 258 -1.69 15.24 3.88
N LEU A 259 -0.65 16.05 4.06
CA LEU A 259 0.74 15.62 4.15
C LEU A 259 1.29 15.98 5.53
N ASN A 260 2.04 15.06 6.12
CA ASN A 260 2.59 15.21 7.46
C ASN A 260 4.10 15.00 7.41
N ALA A 261 4.88 16.01 7.80
CA ALA A 261 6.34 15.89 7.91
C ALA A 261 6.80 15.11 9.16
N GLN A 262 5.90 14.92 10.14
CA GLN A 262 6.13 14.23 11.40
C GLN A 262 5.00 13.23 11.74
N PRO A 263 4.76 12.21 10.90
CA PRO A 263 3.69 11.25 11.14
C PRO A 263 3.81 10.54 12.49
N GLY A 264 2.66 10.34 13.14
CA GLY A 264 2.55 9.60 14.40
C GLY A 264 2.98 8.13 14.27
N LEU A 265 3.45 7.56 15.38
CA LEU A 265 4.13 6.26 15.40
C LEU A 265 3.24 5.08 15.81
N SER A 266 1.97 5.30 16.20
CA SER A 266 0.99 4.24 16.51
C SER A 266 0.74 3.28 15.34
N ILE A 267 1.10 3.68 14.11
CA ILE A 267 1.11 2.81 12.93
C ILE A 267 1.98 1.56 13.12
N GLN A 268 3.03 1.63 13.93
CA GLN A 268 3.87 0.48 14.30
C GLN A 268 3.06 -0.55 15.08
N LEU A 269 2.27 -0.09 16.04
CA LEU A 269 1.40 -0.93 16.86
C LEU A 269 0.29 -1.55 15.99
N ALA A 270 -0.35 -0.76 15.12
CA ALA A 270 -1.37 -1.25 14.19
C ALA A 270 -0.84 -2.34 13.24
N ASN A 271 0.45 -2.28 12.87
CA ASN A 271 1.10 -3.29 12.03
C ASN A 271 1.80 -4.41 12.82
N MET A 272 1.87 -4.30 14.14
CA MET A 272 2.70 -5.13 15.01
C MET A 272 4.15 -5.26 14.50
N GLU A 273 4.71 -4.17 13.97
CA GLU A 273 6.04 -4.12 13.38
C GLU A 273 6.79 -2.82 13.64
N GLY A 274 8.09 -2.91 13.81
CA GLY A 274 8.96 -1.76 13.98
C GLY A 274 9.20 -0.99 12.68
N LEU A 275 9.04 0.32 12.72
CA LEU A 275 9.26 1.21 11.58
C LEU A 275 10.75 1.44 11.31
N LYS A 276 11.61 1.47 12.34
CA LYS A 276 13.04 1.79 12.22
C LYS A 276 13.74 0.87 11.21
N LYS A 277 13.61 -0.45 11.38
CA LYS A 277 14.23 -1.43 10.46
C LYS A 277 13.68 -1.36 9.03
N ARG A 278 12.45 -0.88 8.84
CA ARG A 278 11.91 -0.69 7.48
C ARG A 278 12.53 0.52 6.80
N LEU A 279 12.73 1.61 7.54
CA LEU A 279 13.40 2.80 7.05
C LEU A 279 14.86 2.53 6.72
N GLU A 280 15.61 1.88 7.63
CA GLU A 280 17.01 1.49 7.41
C GLU A 280 17.19 0.63 6.14
N ARG A 281 16.26 -0.26 5.84
CA ARG A 281 16.33 -1.13 4.65
C ARG A 281 16.27 -0.38 3.33
N VAL A 282 15.73 0.83 3.30
CA VAL A 282 15.46 1.56 2.06
C VAL A 282 16.16 2.91 2.00
N ASP A 283 16.98 3.23 3.00
CA ASP A 283 17.68 4.51 3.10
C ASP A 283 18.62 4.73 1.91
N ASP A 284 19.45 3.72 1.61
CA ASP A 284 20.48 3.79 0.57
C ASP A 284 20.02 3.21 -0.78
N MET A 285 18.71 3.13 -1.03
CA MET A 285 18.17 2.59 -2.27
C MET A 285 17.93 3.67 -3.33
N ASP A 286 18.33 3.41 -4.57
CA ASP A 286 18.05 4.31 -5.68
C ASP A 286 16.68 4.04 -6.31
N VAL A 287 15.78 5.02 -6.20
CA VAL A 287 14.44 4.94 -6.77
C VAL A 287 14.32 5.79 -8.03
N ILE A 288 14.38 5.07 -9.16
CA ILE A 288 14.25 5.58 -10.53
C ILE A 288 12.92 6.31 -10.75
N ASP A 289 11.79 5.67 -10.43
CA ASP A 289 10.45 6.21 -10.69
C ASP A 289 9.42 5.75 -9.65
N VAL A 290 8.20 6.30 -9.74
CA VAL A 290 7.08 5.99 -8.83
C VAL A 290 6.76 4.49 -8.81
N GLY A 291 6.70 3.86 -9.99
CA GLY A 291 6.39 2.44 -10.11
C GLY A 291 7.51 1.57 -9.50
N HIS A 292 8.77 1.96 -9.66
CA HIS A 292 9.91 1.30 -9.04
C HIS A 292 9.82 1.34 -7.52
N GLY A 293 9.54 2.51 -6.93
CA GLY A 293 9.36 2.65 -5.47
C GLY A 293 8.24 1.77 -4.93
N VAL A 294 7.11 1.68 -5.65
CA VAL A 294 6.00 0.79 -5.27
C VAL A 294 6.36 -0.69 -5.40
N ARG A 295 7.10 -1.10 -6.45
CA ARG A 295 7.57 -2.49 -6.60
C ARG A 295 8.52 -2.89 -5.46
N ILE A 296 9.48 -2.03 -5.11
CA ILE A 296 10.39 -2.23 -3.97
C ILE A 296 9.58 -2.40 -2.69
N ALA A 297 8.64 -1.48 -2.41
CA ALA A 297 7.79 -1.51 -1.23
C ALA A 297 7.03 -2.84 -1.10
N LYS A 298 6.39 -3.31 -2.18
CA LYS A 298 5.66 -4.57 -2.18
C LYS A 298 6.57 -5.78 -1.97
N ALA A 299 7.75 -5.79 -2.57
CA ALA A 299 8.71 -6.88 -2.42
C ALA A 299 9.28 -6.96 -0.99
N LEU A 300 9.63 -5.82 -0.38
CA LEU A 300 10.27 -5.79 0.94
C LEU A 300 9.28 -5.86 2.11
N PHE A 301 8.08 -5.33 1.93
CA PHE A 301 7.13 -5.08 3.03
C PHE A 301 5.76 -5.76 2.85
N GLY A 302 5.58 -6.55 1.79
CA GLY A 302 4.39 -7.39 1.57
C GLY A 302 4.51 -8.81 2.13
N GLY A 303 3.48 -9.62 1.88
CA GLY A 303 3.48 -11.07 2.15
C GLY A 303 3.06 -11.48 3.57
N ARG A 304 2.52 -10.56 4.39
CA ARG A 304 2.11 -10.86 5.77
C ARG A 304 0.72 -11.44 5.90
N TYR A 305 -0.18 -11.05 5.01
CA TYR A 305 -1.50 -11.64 4.99
C TYR A 305 -1.44 -13.01 4.30
N LYS A 306 -1.45 -14.08 5.12
CA LYS A 306 -1.46 -15.48 4.65
C LYS A 306 -2.87 -16.07 4.48
N GLY A 307 -3.92 -15.25 4.53
CA GLY A 307 -5.29 -15.74 4.30
C GLY A 307 -5.47 -16.22 2.87
N LYS A 308 -6.40 -17.15 2.62
CA LYS A 308 -6.72 -17.63 1.27
C LYS A 308 -7.26 -16.48 0.43
N ILE A 309 -6.38 -15.80 -0.30
CA ILE A 309 -6.76 -14.80 -1.31
C ILE A 309 -7.31 -15.57 -2.50
N LYS A 310 -8.59 -15.34 -2.84
CA LYS A 310 -9.12 -15.74 -4.15
C LYS A 310 -8.41 -14.87 -5.21
N ASP A 311 -7.87 -15.55 -6.20
CA ASP A 311 -7.05 -15.07 -7.31
C ASP A 311 -7.23 -13.58 -7.68
N SER A 312 -6.15 -12.81 -7.57
CA SER A 312 -6.00 -11.55 -8.31
C SER A 312 -4.91 -11.73 -9.39
N PRO A 313 -5.10 -11.24 -10.62
CA PRO A 313 -4.15 -11.42 -11.72
C PRO A 313 -2.76 -10.77 -11.51
N ASP A 314 -2.63 -9.83 -10.57
CA ASP A 314 -1.46 -8.93 -10.44
C ASP A 314 -0.53 -9.23 -9.24
N GLU A 315 -0.67 -10.40 -8.60
CA GLU A 315 0.18 -10.76 -7.46
C GLU A 315 1.44 -11.52 -7.90
N VAL A 316 2.62 -10.91 -7.70
CA VAL A 316 3.91 -11.58 -7.88
C VAL A 316 4.05 -12.65 -6.81
N LYS A 317 4.00 -13.92 -7.19
CA LYS A 317 4.04 -15.03 -6.23
C LYS A 317 5.48 -15.29 -5.77
N LEU A 318 5.69 -15.31 -4.46
CA LEU A 318 6.97 -15.69 -3.86
C LEU A 318 7.15 -17.22 -3.95
N ILE A 319 8.30 -17.66 -4.44
CA ILE A 319 8.72 -19.07 -4.52
C ILE A 319 10.14 -19.21 -3.94
N LYS A 320 10.48 -20.37 -3.40
CA LYS A 320 11.81 -20.62 -2.82
C LYS A 320 12.79 -21.10 -3.89
N ALA A 321 14.08 -21.15 -3.57
CA ALA A 321 15.12 -21.73 -4.43
C ALA A 321 14.86 -23.22 -4.77
N VAL A 322 14.07 -23.91 -3.94
CA VAL A 322 13.57 -25.26 -4.18
C VAL A 322 12.07 -25.27 -3.93
N GLU A 323 11.27 -25.65 -4.93
CA GLU A 323 9.81 -25.57 -4.87
C GLU A 323 9.16 -26.88 -5.36
N GLU A 324 8.12 -27.34 -4.66
CA GLU A 324 7.26 -28.44 -5.14
C GLU A 324 6.37 -27.92 -6.26
N ILE A 325 6.51 -28.50 -7.44
CA ILE A 325 5.65 -28.21 -8.60
C ILE A 325 4.80 -29.43 -8.92
N LYS A 326 3.74 -29.20 -9.71
CA LYS A 326 2.98 -30.29 -10.34
C LYS A 326 3.25 -30.32 -11.83
N ILE A 327 3.62 -31.46 -12.38
CA ILE A 327 3.79 -31.67 -13.82
C ILE A 327 2.64 -32.55 -14.34
N LYS A 328 2.06 -32.16 -15.48
CA LYS A 328 1.03 -32.94 -16.17
C LYS A 328 1.69 -34.00 -17.06
N ASP A 329 1.31 -35.27 -16.91
CA ASP A 329 1.74 -36.35 -17.82
C ASP A 329 0.94 -36.36 -19.13
N ILE A 330 1.17 -37.39 -19.96
CA ILE A 330 0.48 -37.55 -21.25
C ILE A 330 -1.05 -37.75 -21.10
N ASP A 331 -1.48 -38.51 -20.09
CA ASP A 331 -2.91 -38.81 -19.83
C ASP A 331 -3.61 -37.67 -19.09
N GLY A 332 -2.82 -36.71 -18.62
CA GLY A 332 -3.26 -35.48 -18.01
C GLY A 332 -3.37 -35.51 -16.49
N LYS A 333 -2.87 -36.57 -15.86
CA LYS A 333 -2.69 -36.68 -14.41
C LYS A 333 -1.53 -35.80 -13.95
N LYS A 334 -1.67 -35.23 -12.75
CA LYS A 334 -0.70 -34.29 -12.17
C LYS A 334 0.19 -35.02 -11.18
N HIS A 335 1.51 -34.96 -11.40
CA HIS A 335 2.54 -35.55 -10.55
C HIS A 335 3.28 -34.46 -9.79
N LYS A 336 3.47 -34.65 -8.48
CA LYS A 336 4.25 -33.73 -7.65
C LYS A 336 5.74 -34.05 -7.77
N VAL A 337 6.57 -33.03 -7.88
CA VAL A 337 8.03 -33.18 -7.93
C VAL A 337 8.70 -31.94 -7.37
N LEU A 338 9.81 -32.13 -6.64
CA LEU A 338 10.65 -31.03 -6.20
C LEU A 338 11.50 -30.52 -7.38
N SER A 339 11.46 -29.21 -7.58
CA SER A 339 12.20 -28.53 -8.64
C SER A 339 13.20 -27.54 -8.08
N LYS A 340 14.35 -27.40 -8.77
CA LYS A 340 15.29 -26.31 -8.51
C LYS A 340 14.81 -25.06 -9.26
N ILE A 341 14.65 -23.95 -8.55
CA ILE A 341 14.43 -22.64 -9.16
C ILE A 341 15.80 -22.02 -9.44
N ASP A 342 16.11 -21.78 -10.72
CA ASP A 342 17.44 -21.35 -11.16
C ASP A 342 17.34 -20.09 -12.00
N THR A 343 17.60 -18.94 -11.38
CA THR A 343 17.60 -17.63 -12.05
C THR A 343 18.78 -17.44 -13.00
N GLY A 344 19.85 -18.26 -12.89
CA GLY A 344 20.97 -18.27 -13.83
C GLY A 344 20.63 -19.01 -15.13
N ALA A 345 19.75 -20.01 -15.06
CA ALA A 345 19.30 -20.75 -16.23
C ALA A 345 18.29 -19.95 -17.06
N TRP A 346 18.58 -19.74 -18.35
CA TRP A 346 17.63 -19.09 -19.27
C TRP A 346 16.33 -19.89 -19.46
N SER A 347 16.45 -21.21 -19.63
CA SER A 347 15.35 -22.13 -19.96
C SER A 347 15.21 -23.23 -18.93
N SER A 348 13.99 -23.72 -18.74
CA SER A 348 13.71 -24.88 -17.88
C SER A 348 14.19 -26.19 -18.50
N ALA A 349 14.47 -27.16 -17.63
CA ALA A 349 14.96 -28.48 -18.02
C ALA A 349 14.33 -29.59 -17.19
N ILE A 350 14.17 -30.76 -17.81
CA ILE A 350 13.64 -31.97 -17.19
C ILE A 350 14.59 -33.15 -17.43
N ASP A 351 14.71 -34.02 -16.44
CA ASP A 351 15.51 -35.24 -16.53
C ASP A 351 14.95 -36.21 -17.59
N LYS A 352 15.85 -36.85 -18.33
CA LYS A 352 15.51 -37.80 -19.40
C LYS A 352 14.70 -39.00 -18.92
N LYS A 353 15.03 -39.60 -17.77
CA LYS A 353 14.27 -40.74 -17.23
C LYS A 353 12.91 -40.28 -16.73
N TYR A 354 12.88 -39.14 -16.04
CA TYR A 354 11.63 -38.59 -15.52
C TYR A 354 10.65 -38.20 -16.65
N ALA A 355 11.14 -37.56 -17.72
CA ALA A 355 10.34 -37.23 -18.89
C ALA A 355 9.79 -38.47 -19.62
N LYS A 356 10.57 -39.57 -19.68
CA LYS A 356 10.09 -40.87 -20.20
C LYS A 356 9.00 -41.47 -19.32
N ALA A 357 9.18 -41.47 -18.00
CA ALA A 357 8.20 -42.01 -17.06
C ALA A 357 6.84 -41.28 -17.13
N LEU A 358 6.85 -39.98 -17.41
CA LEU A 358 5.63 -39.18 -17.62
C LEU A 358 5.04 -39.31 -19.04
N GLY A 359 5.63 -40.11 -19.91
CA GLY A 359 5.21 -40.23 -21.33
C GLY A 359 5.40 -38.96 -22.16
N LEU A 360 6.23 -38.02 -21.68
CA LEU A 360 6.44 -36.71 -22.33
C LEU A 360 7.58 -36.75 -23.36
N LEU A 361 8.50 -37.71 -23.27
CA LEU A 361 9.58 -37.92 -24.24
C LEU A 361 9.23 -39.06 -25.22
N LYS A 362 8.55 -38.70 -26.32
CA LYS A 362 8.24 -39.58 -27.46
C LYS A 362 8.63 -38.87 -28.78
N LYS A 363 8.92 -39.64 -29.85
CA LYS A 363 9.42 -39.09 -31.14
C LYS A 363 8.48 -38.02 -31.72
N ASP A 364 7.17 -38.24 -31.64
CA ASP A 364 6.09 -37.35 -32.11
C ASP A 364 5.89 -36.10 -31.24
N ARG A 365 6.50 -36.04 -30.04
CA ARG A 365 6.38 -34.91 -29.11
C ARG A 365 7.65 -34.08 -28.98
N ILE A 366 8.73 -34.49 -29.64
CA ILE A 366 9.95 -33.68 -29.75
C ILE A 366 9.65 -32.57 -30.76
N LEU A 367 9.70 -31.32 -30.29
CA LEU A 367 9.41 -30.17 -31.15
C LEU A 367 10.62 -29.83 -32.03
N TRP A 368 11.81 -29.82 -31.45
CA TRP A 368 13.10 -29.64 -32.12
C TRP A 368 14.24 -30.09 -31.19
N PHE A 369 15.47 -30.08 -31.71
CA PHE A 369 16.70 -30.28 -30.93
C PHE A 369 17.41 -28.94 -30.74
N ARG A 370 17.94 -28.71 -29.54
CA ARG A 370 18.66 -27.49 -29.19
C ARG A 370 20.05 -27.82 -28.69
N ASP A 371 21.05 -27.23 -29.33
CA ASP A 371 22.43 -27.30 -28.85
C ASP A 371 22.58 -26.48 -27.57
N LYS A 372 23.13 -27.10 -26.54
CA LYS A 372 23.46 -26.46 -25.26
C LYS A 372 24.95 -26.63 -25.00
N LEU A 373 25.63 -25.51 -24.75
CA LEU A 373 26.92 -25.54 -24.06
C LEU A 373 26.69 -25.85 -22.59
N SER A 374 27.42 -26.84 -22.09
CA SER A 374 27.53 -27.17 -20.68
C SER A 374 29.01 -27.27 -20.28
N SER A 375 29.29 -27.44 -18.99
CA SER A 375 30.64 -27.68 -18.47
C SER A 375 31.30 -28.95 -19.01
N LEU A 376 30.56 -29.80 -19.72
CA LEU A 376 31.01 -31.07 -20.30
C LEU A 376 31.05 -31.05 -21.85
N GLY A 377 30.82 -29.90 -22.50
CA GLY A 377 30.82 -29.74 -23.96
C GLY A 377 29.48 -29.31 -24.57
N LYS A 378 29.41 -29.34 -25.91
CA LYS A 378 28.18 -29.07 -26.70
C LYS A 378 27.36 -30.36 -26.84
N GLU A 379 26.11 -30.32 -26.44
CA GLU A 379 25.18 -31.46 -26.55
C GLU A 379 23.86 -31.00 -27.20
N ALA A 380 23.41 -31.74 -28.22
CA ALA A 380 22.10 -31.56 -28.84
C ALA A 380 21.01 -32.21 -27.97
N ARG A 381 20.11 -31.40 -27.39
CA ARG A 381 19.08 -31.86 -26.46
C ARG A 381 17.68 -31.72 -27.05
N PRO A 382 16.81 -32.75 -26.98
CA PRO A 382 15.45 -32.62 -27.46
C PRO A 382 14.65 -31.66 -26.58
N VAL A 383 13.76 -30.89 -27.21
CA VAL A 383 12.84 -29.96 -26.55
C VAL A 383 11.42 -30.51 -26.64
N ILE A 384 10.75 -30.59 -25.49
CA ILE A 384 9.40 -31.17 -25.38
C ILE A 384 8.43 -30.18 -24.73
N PRO A 385 7.13 -30.20 -25.10
CA PRO A 385 6.12 -29.36 -24.48
C PRO A 385 5.67 -29.95 -23.14
N VAL A 386 5.71 -29.14 -22.09
CA VAL A 386 5.38 -29.50 -20.72
C VAL A 386 4.36 -28.53 -20.14
N THR A 387 3.37 -29.04 -19.41
CA THR A 387 2.48 -28.20 -18.59
C THR A 387 2.81 -28.41 -17.13
N ILE A 388 3.21 -27.34 -16.45
CA ILE A 388 3.50 -27.34 -15.02
C ILE A 388 2.53 -26.42 -14.26
N TYR A 389 2.45 -26.65 -12.95
CA TYR A 389 1.77 -25.76 -12.02
C TYR A 389 2.78 -25.36 -10.94
N LEU A 390 3.17 -24.09 -10.95
CA LEU A 390 4.12 -23.49 -10.01
C LEU A 390 3.36 -22.49 -9.14
N SER A 391 3.35 -22.71 -7.81
CA SER A 391 2.56 -21.92 -6.85
C SER A 391 1.09 -21.73 -7.31
N GLY A 392 0.48 -22.79 -7.84
CA GLY A 392 -0.89 -22.79 -8.35
C GLY A 392 -1.11 -22.15 -9.73
N ARG A 393 -0.12 -21.45 -10.31
CA ARG A 393 -0.22 -20.89 -11.66
C ARG A 393 0.10 -21.96 -12.69
N LYS A 394 -0.80 -22.14 -13.66
CA LYS A 394 -0.58 -23.05 -14.81
C LYS A 394 0.38 -22.38 -15.80
N ILE A 395 1.46 -23.08 -16.14
CA ILE A 395 2.47 -22.62 -17.09
C ILE A 395 2.58 -23.71 -18.18
N LYS A 396 2.36 -23.33 -19.43
CA LYS A 396 2.68 -24.17 -20.59
C LYS A 396 4.04 -23.70 -21.12
N THR A 397 5.01 -24.59 -21.17
CA THR A 397 6.38 -24.24 -21.54
C THR A 397 7.05 -25.36 -22.33
N ASN A 398 8.18 -25.05 -22.94
CA ASN A 398 9.03 -26.00 -23.65
C ASN A 398 10.30 -26.24 -22.83
N MET A 399 10.48 -27.47 -22.35
CA MET A 399 11.64 -27.84 -21.53
C MET A 399 12.66 -28.60 -22.37
N THR A 400 13.94 -28.30 -22.16
CA THR A 400 15.03 -29.14 -22.69
C THR A 400 15.16 -30.40 -21.86
N VAL A 401 15.25 -31.55 -22.51
CA VAL A 401 15.51 -32.82 -21.84
C VAL A 401 17.02 -32.99 -21.67
N ALA A 402 17.47 -33.15 -20.43
CA ALA A 402 18.88 -33.32 -20.10
C ALA A 402 19.09 -34.60 -19.28
N ASP A 403 20.27 -35.21 -19.37
CA ASP A 403 20.65 -36.23 -18.40
C ASP A 403 21.01 -35.53 -17.07
N ARG A 404 20.16 -35.71 -16.06
CA ARG A 404 20.32 -35.10 -14.74
C ARG A 404 20.51 -36.19 -13.67
N LYS A 405 20.92 -37.40 -14.06
CA LYS A 405 21.03 -38.56 -13.18
C LYS A 405 21.91 -38.32 -11.94
N LEU A 406 22.94 -37.49 -12.06
CA LEU A 406 23.87 -37.13 -10.96
C LEU A 406 23.44 -35.87 -10.19
N LEU A 407 22.39 -35.16 -10.62
CA LEU A 407 21.93 -33.93 -9.99
C LEU A 407 20.86 -34.21 -8.93
N ARG A 408 20.72 -33.29 -7.97
CA ARG A 408 19.75 -33.38 -6.86
C ARG A 408 18.28 -33.35 -7.31
N TYR A 409 17.98 -32.65 -8.41
CA TYR A 409 16.61 -32.36 -8.85
C TYR A 409 16.39 -32.75 -10.30
N ASP A 410 15.33 -33.53 -10.52
CA ASP A 410 14.91 -33.99 -11.85
C ASP A 410 14.31 -32.86 -12.70
N VAL A 411 13.89 -31.75 -12.07
CA VAL A 411 13.34 -30.59 -12.77
C VAL A 411 14.06 -29.32 -12.34
N LEU A 412 14.35 -28.48 -13.33
CA LEU A 412 14.88 -27.13 -13.15
C LEU A 412 13.93 -26.15 -13.83
N ILE A 413 13.54 -25.10 -13.12
CA ILE A 413 12.74 -24.00 -13.64
C ILE A 413 13.64 -22.78 -13.88
N GLY A 414 13.78 -22.40 -15.15
CA GLY A 414 14.61 -21.28 -15.60
C GLY A 414 13.79 -20.00 -15.84
N ARG A 415 14.50 -18.89 -16.10
CA ARG A 415 13.95 -17.51 -16.16
C ARG A 415 12.69 -17.34 -16.99
N ILE A 416 12.58 -18.02 -18.15
CA ILE A 416 11.38 -17.94 -19.01
C ILE A 416 10.10 -18.28 -18.24
N ASP A 417 10.16 -19.27 -17.36
CA ASP A 417 9.00 -19.77 -16.62
C ASP A 417 8.83 -19.12 -15.24
N LEU A 418 9.77 -18.24 -14.87
CA LEU A 418 9.75 -17.50 -13.60
C LEU A 418 9.15 -16.10 -13.73
N GLN A 419 8.65 -15.72 -14.91
CA GLN A 419 8.01 -14.42 -15.12
C GLN A 419 6.78 -14.25 -14.20
N GLY A 420 6.81 -13.19 -13.38
CA GLY A 420 5.76 -12.92 -12.38
C GLY A 420 5.92 -13.70 -11.07
N PHE A 421 7.10 -14.29 -10.82
CA PHE A 421 7.49 -14.86 -9.54
C PHE A 421 8.69 -14.13 -8.95
N LEU A 422 8.76 -14.03 -7.62
CA LEU A 422 9.94 -13.57 -6.89
C LEU A 422 10.61 -14.78 -6.25
N VAL A 423 11.94 -14.92 -6.42
CA VAL A 423 12.68 -16.08 -5.89
C VAL A 423 13.34 -15.70 -4.57
N ASN A 424 12.95 -16.36 -3.48
CA ASN A 424 13.64 -16.32 -2.20
C ASN A 424 14.80 -17.33 -2.23
N PRO A 425 16.07 -16.91 -2.04
CA PRO A 425 17.22 -17.81 -2.05
C PRO A 425 17.27 -18.78 -0.85
N GLU A 426 16.43 -18.61 0.18
CA GLU A 426 16.34 -19.54 1.31
C GLU A 426 15.97 -20.96 0.85
N ILE A 427 16.70 -21.94 1.38
CA ILE A 427 16.45 -23.37 1.16
C ILE A 427 16.01 -23.98 2.49
N ASP A 428 14.84 -24.62 2.51
CA ASP A 428 14.39 -25.43 3.65
C ASP A 428 15.33 -26.63 3.77
N LYS A 429 16.26 -26.61 4.73
CA LYS A 429 17.26 -27.69 4.91
C LYS A 429 16.62 -29.06 5.07
N ASP A 430 15.43 -29.11 5.68
CA ASP A 430 14.65 -30.33 5.93
C ASP A 430 14.06 -30.94 4.64
N LYS A 431 14.03 -30.18 3.53
CA LYS A 431 13.53 -30.60 2.21
C LYS A 431 14.64 -30.83 1.19
N LEU A 432 15.91 -30.78 1.61
CA LEU A 432 17.04 -31.06 0.74
C LEU A 432 17.06 -32.53 0.34
N VAL A 433 16.97 -32.79 -0.96
CA VAL A 433 17.24 -34.12 -1.51
C VAL A 433 18.76 -34.34 -1.49
N LYS A 434 19.21 -35.46 -0.92
CA LYS A 434 20.62 -35.89 -1.04
C LYS A 434 20.98 -35.99 -2.52
N ALA A 435 22.18 -35.57 -2.88
CA ALA A 435 22.60 -35.67 -4.26
C ALA A 435 22.77 -37.14 -4.64
N LYS A 436 22.35 -37.51 -5.86
CA LYS A 436 22.21 -38.91 -6.30
C LYS A 436 23.54 -39.70 -6.44
N TRP A 437 24.66 -39.06 -6.11
CA TRP A 437 26.03 -39.58 -6.05
C TRP A 437 26.56 -39.83 -4.63
N SER A 438 25.72 -39.65 -3.59
CA SER A 438 26.07 -39.95 -2.18
C SER A 438 25.70 -41.35 -1.76
#